data_AF-E1VPZ5-F1
#
_entry.id   AF-E1VPZ5-F1
#
_cell.length_a   1.000
_cell.length_b   1.000
_cell.length_c   1.000
_cell.angle_alpha   90.00
_cell.angle_beta   90.00
_cell.angle_gamma   90.00
#
_symmetry.space_group_name_H-M   'P 1'
#
loop_
_entity.id
_entity.type
_entity.pdbx_description
1 polymer ?
#
loop_
_entity_poly.entity_id
_entity_poly.type
_entity_poly.pdbx_seq_one_letter_code
_entity_poly.pdbx_strand_id
1 'polypeptide(L)'
;MALRCVFVFALVVVSTLAFSAKPPELTMLISDKLNHLAAFFALAALLDQTARNVSFWRVVVIWLLAYGLWIECVQGWLSYREASLLDVGADAIGICLYGLVRTRIVHLLARFVRFA
;
A
#
# COMPACT_ATOMS: atom_id res chain seq x y z
N MET A 1 15.57 -10.67 -4.71
CA MET A 1 15.08 -11.60 -3.67
C MET A 1 14.64 -10.85 -2.42
N ALA A 2 15.53 -10.09 -1.77
CA ALA A 2 15.24 -9.35 -0.52
C ALA A 2 13.97 -8.47 -0.58
N LEU A 3 13.81 -7.62 -1.60
CA LEU A 3 12.63 -6.74 -1.71
C LEU A 3 11.30 -7.48 -1.85
N ARG A 4 11.30 -8.69 -2.44
CA ARG A 4 10.10 -9.53 -2.51
C ARG A 4 9.73 -10.05 -1.13
N CYS A 5 10.71 -10.46 -0.34
CA CYS A 5 10.49 -10.87 1.05
C CYS A 5 9.97 -9.70 1.90
N VAL A 6 10.54 -8.50 1.72
CA VAL A 6 10.07 -7.28 2.40
C VAL A 6 8.63 -6.95 2.01
N PHE A 7 8.28 -7.05 0.72
CA PHE A 7 6.91 -6.85 0.25
C PHE A 7 5.94 -7.85 0.86
N VAL A 8 6.27 -9.15 0.84
CA VAL A 8 5.43 -10.19 1.45
C VAL A 8 5.29 -9.97 2.96
N PHE A 9 6.38 -9.62 3.63
CA PHE A 9 6.34 -9.27 5.05
C PHE A 9 5.42 -8.07 5.31
N ALA A 10 5.52 -7.01 4.50
CA ALA A 10 4.64 -5.85 4.60
C ALA A 10 3.16 -6.21 4.34
N LEU A 11 2.86 -7.08 3.38
CA LEU A 11 1.51 -7.58 3.15
C LEU A 11 0.96 -8.29 4.39
N VAL A 12 1.75 -9.17 5.00
CA VAL A 12 1.37 -9.88 6.23
C VAL A 12 1.11 -8.88 7.35
N VAL A 13 2.00 -7.90 7.56
CA VAL A 13 1.81 -6.85 8.59
C VAL A 13 0.56 -6.02 8.33
N VAL A 14 0.31 -5.59 7.09
CA VAL A 14 -0.90 -4.81 6.78
C VAL A 14 -2.16 -5.63 6.99
N SER A 15 -2.17 -6.90 6.55
CA SER A 15 -3.29 -7.82 6.78
C SER A 15 -3.56 -8.04 8.27
N THR A 16 -2.52 -8.29 9.08
CA THR A 16 -2.70 -8.52 10.52
C THR A 16 -3.25 -7.30 11.23
N LEU A 17 -2.80 -6.09 10.85
CA LEU A 17 -3.33 -4.85 11.39
C LEU A 17 -4.78 -4.60 10.97
N ALA A 18 -5.11 -4.84 9.69
CA ALA A 18 -6.45 -4.63 9.14
C ALA A 18 -7.50 -5.57 9.77
N PHE A 19 -7.11 -6.80 10.09
CA PHE A 19 -8.02 -7.82 10.66
C PHE A 19 -8.01 -7.88 12.19
N SER A 20 -7.10 -7.15 12.85
CA SER A 20 -7.00 -7.17 14.31
C SER A 20 -8.24 -6.57 14.97
N ALA A 21 -8.75 -7.23 16.01
CA ALA A 21 -9.81 -6.69 16.86
C ALA A 21 -9.33 -5.54 17.77
N LYS A 22 -8.05 -5.54 18.11
CA LYS A 22 -7.40 -4.51 18.94
C LYS A 22 -6.05 -4.18 18.31
N PRO A 23 -6.01 -3.28 17.32
CA PRO A 23 -4.76 -2.90 16.70
C PRO A 23 -3.92 -2.07 17.68
N PRO A 24 -2.59 -1.93 17.46
CA PRO A 24 -1.71 -1.19 18.36
C PRO A 24 -2.18 0.25 18.57
N GLU A 25 -1.95 0.82 19.76
CA GLU A 25 -2.41 2.20 20.10
C GLU A 25 -2.01 3.25 19.07
N LEU A 26 -0.80 3.16 18.52
CA LEU A 26 -0.32 4.07 17.48
C LEU A 26 -1.24 4.10 16.25
N THR A 27 -1.78 2.96 15.85
CA THR A 27 -2.72 2.87 14.72
C THR A 27 -4.09 3.44 15.06
N MET A 28 -4.47 3.46 16.33
CA MET A 28 -5.73 4.08 16.79
C MET A 28 -5.62 5.60 16.92
N LEU A 29 -4.42 6.15 17.14
CA LEU A 29 -4.18 7.60 17.13
C LEU A 29 -4.32 8.22 15.74
N ILE A 30 -4.15 7.41 14.69
CA ILE A 30 -4.23 7.83 13.30
C ILE A 30 -5.61 7.42 12.76
N SER A 31 -6.26 8.30 11.98
CA SER A 31 -7.51 7.95 11.31
C SER A 31 -7.32 6.71 10.42
N ASP A 32 -8.30 5.81 10.42
CA ASP A 32 -8.25 4.57 9.65
C ASP A 32 -7.90 4.82 8.17
N LYS A 33 -8.48 5.88 7.59
CA LYS A 33 -8.19 6.34 6.20
C LYS A 33 -6.73 6.74 6.00
N LEU A 34 -6.11 7.36 6.99
CA LEU A 34 -4.69 7.72 6.93
C LEU A 34 -3.80 6.48 7.05
N ASN A 35 -4.19 5.48 7.87
CA ASN A 35 -3.50 4.19 7.93
C ASN A 35 -3.58 3.48 6.58
N HIS A 36 -4.77 3.41 5.97
CA HIS A 36 -5.00 2.86 4.64
C HIS A 36 -4.13 3.56 3.59
N LEU A 37 -4.22 4.89 3.50
CA LEU A 37 -3.40 5.68 2.57
C LEU A 37 -1.90 5.40 2.74
N ALA A 38 -1.39 5.42 3.98
CA ALA A 38 0.03 5.19 4.25
C ALA A 38 0.47 3.76 3.93
N ALA A 39 -0.34 2.76 4.30
CA ALA A 39 -0.08 1.35 4.03
C ALA A 39 -0.02 1.09 2.52
N PHE A 40 -1.00 1.60 1.76
CA PHE A 40 -1.07 1.38 0.32
C PHE A 40 -0.04 2.18 -0.47
N PHE A 41 0.36 3.37 0.01
CA PHE A 41 1.54 4.07 -0.50
C PHE A 41 2.81 3.22 -0.35
N ALA A 42 3.04 2.65 0.84
CA ALA A 42 4.21 1.82 1.12
C ALA A 42 4.20 0.50 0.31
N LEU A 43 3.06 -0.17 0.22
CA LEU A 43 2.89 -1.38 -0.59
C LEU A 43 3.11 -1.10 -2.08
N ALA A 44 2.61 0.02 -2.60
CA ALA A 44 2.89 0.44 -3.97
C ALA A 44 4.38 0.67 -4.22
N ALA A 45 5.08 1.29 -3.26
CA ALA A 45 6.51 1.52 -3.34
C ALA A 45 7.35 0.24 -3.35
N LEU A 46 6.96 -0.74 -2.53
CA LEU A 46 7.62 -2.03 -2.47
C LEU A 46 7.33 -2.87 -3.72
N LEU A 47 6.06 -2.93 -4.15
CA LEU A 47 5.65 -3.73 -5.30
C LEU A 47 6.27 -3.22 -6.61
N ASP A 48 6.28 -1.90 -6.84
CA ASP A 48 6.89 -1.29 -8.05
C ASP A 48 8.38 -1.65 -8.17
N GLN A 49 9.11 -1.67 -7.06
CA GLN A 49 10.53 -2.05 -7.08
C GLN A 49 10.77 -3.55 -7.36
N THR A 50 9.81 -4.41 -7.01
CA THR A 50 9.92 -5.85 -7.29
C THR A 50 9.53 -6.22 -8.72
N ALA A 51 8.71 -5.39 -9.38
CA ALA A 51 8.12 -5.64 -10.68
C ALA A 51 8.80 -4.82 -11.79
N ARG A 52 10.14 -4.95 -11.90
CA ARG A 52 11.02 -4.03 -12.65
C ARG A 52 10.76 -3.88 -14.16
N ASN A 53 9.83 -4.62 -14.76
CA ASN A 53 9.53 -4.60 -16.19
C ASN A 53 8.02 -4.59 -16.51
N VAL A 54 7.16 -4.21 -15.55
CA VAL A 54 5.72 -4.12 -15.78
C VAL A 54 5.25 -2.67 -15.66
N SER A 55 4.15 -2.35 -16.32
CA SER A 55 3.52 -1.04 -16.19
C SER A 55 2.93 -0.90 -14.78
N PHE A 56 3.42 0.07 -14.02
CA PHE A 56 2.89 0.44 -12.70
C PHE A 56 1.36 0.60 -12.73
N TRP A 57 0.87 1.43 -13.66
CA TRP A 57 -0.56 1.75 -13.76
C TRP A 57 -1.45 0.57 -14.15
N ARG A 58 -0.91 -0.41 -14.89
CA ARG A 58 -1.69 -1.58 -15.31
C ARG A 58 -1.57 -2.77 -14.39
N VAL A 59 -0.48 -2.89 -13.65
CA VAL A 59 -0.20 -4.08 -12.83
C VAL A 59 -0.26 -3.72 -11.36
N VAL A 60 0.61 -2.83 -10.89
CA VAL A 60 0.72 -2.48 -9.46
C VAL A 60 -0.60 -1.92 -8.93
N VAL A 61 -1.21 -0.99 -9.67
CA VAL A 61 -2.48 -0.37 -9.27
C VAL A 61 -3.61 -1.39 -9.19
N ILE A 62 -3.76 -2.22 -10.21
CA ILE A 62 -4.84 -3.21 -10.27
C ILE A 62 -4.72 -4.23 -9.13
N TRP A 63 -3.52 -4.77 -8.92
CA TRP A 63 -3.29 -5.76 -7.87
C TRP A 63 -3.51 -5.20 -6.47
N LEU A 64 -3.05 -3.98 -6.20
CA LEU A 64 -3.23 -3.38 -4.89
C LEU A 64 -4.68 -2.96 -4.66
N LEU A 65 -5.38 -2.40 -5.65
CA LEU A 65 -6.82 -2.11 -5.48
C LEU A 65 -7.64 -3.38 -5.27
N ALA A 66 -7.33 -4.47 -5.96
CA ALA A 66 -7.96 -5.76 -5.71
C ALA A 66 -7.70 -6.27 -4.28
N TYR A 67 -6.48 -6.06 -3.77
CA TYR A 67 -6.12 -6.41 -2.39
C TYR A 67 -6.84 -5.53 -1.35
N GLY A 68 -6.96 -4.21 -1.57
CA GLY A 68 -7.74 -3.31 -0.70
C GLY A 68 -9.22 -3.68 -0.66
N LEU A 69 -9.82 -3.93 -1.82
CA LEU A 69 -11.20 -4.41 -1.88
C LEU A 69 -11.39 -5.74 -1.15
N TRP A 70 -10.41 -6.66 -1.28
CA TRP A 70 -10.45 -7.93 -0.56
C TRP A 70 -10.39 -7.74 0.96
N ILE A 71 -9.58 -6.80 1.47
CA ILE A 71 -9.54 -6.45 2.90
C ILE A 71 -10.94 -6.04 3.39
N GLU A 72 -11.60 -5.13 2.67
CA GLU A 72 -12.94 -4.66 3.03
C GLU A 72 -13.98 -5.78 3.01
N CYS A 73 -13.92 -6.67 2.03
CA CYS A 73 -14.80 -7.85 1.99
C CYS A 73 -14.59 -8.74 3.21
N VAL A 74 -13.35 -8.96 3.64
CA VAL A 74 -13.04 -9.74 4.84
C VAL A 74 -13.53 -9.01 6.10
N GLN A 75 -13.28 -7.70 6.21
CA GLN A 75 -13.74 -6.89 7.34
C GLN A 75 -15.27 -6.90 7.46
N GLY A 76 -16.00 -6.95 6.35
CA GLY A 76 -17.46 -7.09 6.34
C GLY A 76 -17.98 -8.39 6.96
N TRP A 77 -17.13 -9.40 7.13
CA TRP A 77 -17.45 -10.64 7.86
C TRP A 77 -16.97 -10.63 9.31
N LEU A 78 -16.17 -9.65 9.72
CA LEU A 78 -15.66 -9.53 11.09
C LEU A 78 -16.60 -8.64 11.91
N SER A 79 -17.29 -9.19 12.90
CA SER A 79 -18.27 -8.46 13.72
C SER A 79 -17.72 -7.29 14.55
N TYR A 80 -16.39 -7.14 14.58
CA TYR A 80 -15.67 -6.10 15.31
C TYR A 80 -14.95 -5.11 14.37
N ARG A 81 -15.14 -5.24 13.05
CA ARG A 81 -14.69 -4.29 12.03
C ARG A 81 -15.87 -3.87 11.16
N GLU A 82 -15.71 -2.73 10.50
CA GLU A 82 -16.70 -2.15 9.60
C GLU A 82 -16.06 -2.04 8.22
N ALA A 83 -16.71 -2.61 7.21
CA ALA A 83 -16.28 -2.42 5.82
C ALA A 83 -16.68 -1.02 5.34
N SER A 84 -15.80 -0.37 4.57
CA SER A 84 -15.91 1.02 4.20
C SER A 84 -15.32 1.28 2.81
N LEU A 85 -16.20 1.69 1.89
CA LEU A 85 -15.78 2.11 0.55
C LEU A 85 -14.86 3.34 0.57
N LEU A 86 -14.89 4.13 1.65
CA LEU A 86 -13.98 5.27 1.80
C LEU A 86 -12.54 4.81 2.04
N ASP A 87 -12.34 3.63 2.62
CA ASP A 87 -11.02 3.09 2.88
C ASP A 87 -10.41 2.50 1.60
N VAL A 88 -11.22 1.90 0.71
CA VAL A 88 -10.82 1.63 -0.70
C VAL A 88 -10.41 2.92 -1.42
N GLY A 89 -11.13 4.03 -1.18
CA GLY A 89 -10.78 5.34 -1.71
C GLY A 89 -9.43 5.83 -1.19
N ALA A 90 -9.15 5.64 0.10
CA ALA A 90 -7.87 5.98 0.71
C ALA A 90 -6.72 5.15 0.14
N ASP A 91 -6.95 3.85 -0.09
CA ASP A 91 -6.01 2.94 -0.75
C ASP A 91 -5.66 3.45 -2.16
N ALA A 92 -6.68 3.78 -2.94
CA ALA A 92 -6.52 4.32 -4.29
C ALA A 92 -5.71 5.62 -4.31
N ILE A 93 -5.97 6.52 -3.35
CA ILE A 93 -5.21 7.76 -3.19
C ILE A 93 -3.75 7.46 -2.84
N GLY A 94 -3.48 6.57 -1.89
CA GLY A 94 -2.13 6.18 -1.50
C GLY A 94 -1.31 5.62 -2.67
N ILE A 95 -1.91 4.71 -3.44
CA ILE A 95 -1.29 4.14 -4.65
C ILE A 95 -1.01 5.23 -5.69
N CYS A 96 -1.99 6.10 -5.97
CA CYS A 96 -1.86 7.16 -6.96
C CYS A 96 -0.78 8.18 -6.57
N LEU A 97 -0.72 8.58 -5.29
CA LEU A 97 0.30 9.48 -4.77
C LEU A 97 1.70 8.92 -4.99
N TYR A 98 1.92 7.64 -4.69
CA TYR A 98 3.19 6.98 -5.02
C TYR A 98 3.46 7.01 -6.53
N GLY A 99 2.47 6.68 -7.34
CA GLY A 99 2.55 6.69 -8.80
C GLY A 99 2.94 8.05 -9.40
N LEU A 100 2.53 9.16 -8.77
CA LEU A 100 2.91 10.51 -9.17
C LEU A 100 4.36 10.82 -8.81
N VAL A 101 4.79 10.49 -7.59
CA VAL A 101 6.13 10.86 -7.08
C VAL A 101 7.24 9.93 -7.57
N ARG A 102 6.93 8.67 -7.95
CA ARG A 102 7.95 7.69 -8.39
C ARG A 102 8.78 8.19 -9.57
N THR A 103 8.18 8.93 -10.50
CA THR A 103 8.88 9.49 -11.67
C THR A 103 9.92 10.53 -11.24
N ARG A 104 9.56 11.39 -10.29
CA ARG A 104 10.46 12.40 -9.71
C ARG A 104 11.59 11.75 -8.92
N ILE A 105 11.29 10.74 -8.10
CA ILE A 105 12.29 10.01 -7.32
C ILE A 105 13.30 9.33 -8.26
N VAL A 106 12.82 8.60 -9.27
CA VAL A 106 13.69 7.93 -10.26
C VAL A 106 14.53 8.95 -11.03
N HIS A 107 13.95 10.08 -11.46
CA HIS A 107 14.70 11.13 -12.15
C HIS A 107 15.75 11.81 -11.26
N LEU A 108 15.44 12.06 -9.98
CA LEU A 108 16.38 12.66 -9.04
C LEU A 108 17.54 11.71 -8.73
N LEU A 109 17.26 10.43 -8.47
CA LEU A 109 18.29 9.42 -8.23
C LEU A 109 19.18 9.24 -9.47
N ALA A 110 18.61 9.19 -10.67
CA ALA A 110 19.37 9.10 -11.92
C ALA A 110 20.26 10.34 -12.16
N ARG A 111 19.83 11.53 -11.72
CA ARG A 111 20.68 12.74 -11.77
C ARG A 111 21.89 12.59 -10.85
N PHE A 112 21.70 12.23 -9.57
CA PHE A 112 22.81 12.09 -8.62
C PHE A 112 23.86 11.05 -9.06
N VAL A 113 23.44 9.92 -9.63
CA VAL A 113 24.37 8.87 -10.11
C VAL A 113 25.13 9.29 -11.37
N ARG A 114 24.59 10.19 -12.21
CA ARG A 114 25.28 10.67 -13.42
C ARG A 114 26.33 11.75 -13.13
N PHE A 115 26.36 12.29 -11.91
CA PHE A 115 27.33 13.29 -11.47
C PHE A 115 28.37 12.73 -10.48
N ALA A 116 28.32 11.42 -10.18
CA ALA A 116 29.30 10.69 -9.39
C ALA A 116 30.10 9.75 -10.31
#